data_AF-A0AAV7ZFU0-F1
#
_entry.id   AF-A0AAV7ZFU0-F1
#
_cell.length_a   1.000
_cell.length_b   1.000
_cell.length_c   1.000
_cell.angle_alpha   90.00
_cell.angle_beta   90.00
_cell.angle_gamma   90.00
#
_symmetry.space_group_name_H-M   'P 1'
#
loop_
_entity.id
_entity.type
_entity.pdbx_description
1 polymer ?
#
loop_
_entity_poly.entity_id
_entity_poly.type
_entity_poly.pdbx_seq_one_letter_code
_entity_poly.pdbx_strand_id
1 'polypeptide(L)'
;MSYKCFACGKTVYQTEVLKILGREYHKRCFRCKVCNCVLTMKSYKALDGNPYCKAHYPNVSEHGAQMNYGQQEKKEEQQEYQEEQQEEYQEEQQQEYQEEQQQEEEYY
;
A
#
# COMPACT_ATOMS: atom_id res chain seq x y z
N MET A 1 -3.81 -19.62 -28.70
CA MET A 1 -3.26 -20.31 -27.50
C MET A 1 -4.17 -20.04 -26.31
N SER A 2 -4.76 -21.07 -25.73
CA SER A 2 -5.44 -20.99 -24.44
C SER A 2 -4.51 -21.49 -23.35
N TYR A 3 -4.42 -20.76 -22.24
CA TYR A 3 -3.59 -21.16 -21.09
C TYR A 3 -4.49 -21.74 -19.99
N LYS A 4 -3.93 -22.53 -19.08
CA LYS A 4 -4.66 -23.05 -17.92
C LYS A 4 -4.13 -22.40 -16.64
N CYS A 5 -5.03 -21.86 -15.84
CA CYS A 5 -4.67 -21.26 -14.56
C CYS A 5 -4.28 -22.35 -13.57
N PHE A 6 -3.06 -22.27 -13.03
CA PHE A 6 -2.56 -23.24 -12.06
C PHE A 6 -3.34 -23.22 -10.73
N ALA A 7 -3.89 -22.07 -10.34
CA ALA A 7 -4.62 -21.92 -9.08
C ALA A 7 -6.08 -22.41 -9.12
N CYS A 8 -6.78 -22.26 -10.24
CA CYS A 8 -8.21 -22.63 -10.34
C CYS A 8 -8.52 -23.70 -11.38
N GLY A 9 -7.52 -24.13 -12.18
CA GLY A 9 -7.67 -25.13 -13.24
C GLY A 9 -8.45 -24.68 -14.47
N LYS A 10 -9.03 -23.47 -14.46
CA LYS A 10 -9.84 -22.94 -15.56
C LYS A 10 -8.98 -22.33 -16.66
N THR A 11 -9.52 -22.27 -17.87
CA THR A 11 -8.91 -21.60 -19.00
C THR A 11 -8.73 -20.11 -18.70
N VAL A 12 -7.54 -19.57 -18.96
CA VAL A 12 -7.23 -18.15 -18.90
C VAL A 12 -6.91 -17.64 -20.31
N TYR A 13 -7.55 -16.54 -20.66
CA TYR A 13 -7.36 -15.87 -21.94
C TYR A 13 -6.17 -14.91 -21.88
N GLN A 14 -5.65 -14.57 -23.05
CA GLN A 14 -4.44 -13.77 -23.20
C GLN A 14 -4.52 -12.37 -22.54
N THR A 15 -5.73 -11.85 -22.39
CA THR A 15 -6.03 -10.56 -21.72
C THR A 15 -5.86 -10.59 -20.20
N GLU A 16 -6.07 -11.76 -19.58
CA GLU A 16 -6.07 -11.95 -18.11
C GLU A 16 -4.96 -12.88 -17.61
N VAL A 17 -4.13 -13.41 -18.52
CA VAL A 17 -3.04 -14.31 -18.17
C VAL A 17 -1.90 -13.56 -17.51
N LEU A 18 -1.49 -14.04 -16.35
CA LEU A 18 -0.24 -13.69 -15.68
C LEU A 18 0.72 -14.86 -15.80
N LYS A 19 1.88 -14.62 -16.41
CA LYS A 19 2.97 -15.60 -16.55
C LYS A 19 4.02 -15.32 -15.47
N ILE A 20 4.04 -16.14 -14.43
CA ILE A 20 4.86 -15.94 -13.23
C ILE A 20 5.41 -17.30 -12.80
N LEU A 21 6.70 -17.35 -12.44
CA LEU A 21 7.37 -18.59 -11.98
C LEU A 21 7.23 -19.75 -12.99
N GLY A 22 7.18 -19.43 -14.29
CA GLY A 22 6.99 -20.42 -15.37
C GLY A 22 5.58 -21.04 -15.41
N ARG A 23 4.60 -20.46 -14.72
CA ARG A 23 3.20 -20.92 -14.69
C ARG A 23 2.24 -19.80 -15.07
N GLU A 24 1.06 -20.19 -15.53
CA GLU A 24 -0.01 -19.26 -15.89
C GLU A 24 -1.08 -19.18 -14.79
N TYR A 25 -1.50 -17.95 -14.49
CA TYR A 25 -2.55 -17.63 -13.53
C TYR A 25 -3.51 -16.60 -14.11
N HIS A 26 -4.74 -16.52 -13.59
CA HIS A 26 -5.55 -15.31 -13.77
C HIS A 26 -4.99 -14.19 -12.90
N LYS A 27 -5.11 -12.93 -13.36
CA LYS A 27 -4.81 -11.73 -12.55
C LYS A 27 -5.43 -11.78 -11.15
N ARG A 28 -6.66 -12.31 -11.05
CA ARG A 28 -7.38 -12.46 -9.78
C ARG A 28 -7.00 -13.72 -9.00
N CYS A 29 -6.53 -14.76 -9.67
CA CYS A 29 -6.22 -16.04 -9.02
C CYS A 29 -4.80 -16.08 -8.42
N PHE A 30 -3.95 -15.13 -8.79
CA PHE A 30 -2.64 -14.99 -8.19
C PHE A 30 -2.77 -14.41 -6.77
N ARG A 31 -2.83 -15.28 -5.77
CA ARG A 31 -3.15 -14.94 -4.38
C ARG A 31 -2.13 -15.52 -3.42
N CYS A 32 -1.88 -14.80 -2.32
CA CYS A 32 -1.01 -15.29 -1.26
C CYS A 32 -1.56 -16.59 -0.64
N LYS A 33 -0.70 -17.59 -0.45
CA LYS A 33 -1.09 -18.87 0.17
C LYS A 33 -1.59 -18.73 1.61
N VAL A 34 -1.16 -17.68 2.33
CA VAL A 34 -1.50 -17.44 3.74
C VAL A 34 -2.79 -16.63 3.89
N CYS A 35 -2.86 -15.43 3.31
CA CYS A 35 -4.00 -14.54 3.49
C CYS A 35 -5.00 -14.51 2.33
N ASN A 36 -4.74 -15.23 1.23
CA ASN A 36 -5.55 -15.19 0.02
C ASN A 36 -5.71 -13.80 -0.63
N CYS A 37 -4.94 -12.78 -0.21
CA CYS A 37 -4.92 -11.48 -0.87
C CYS A 37 -4.42 -11.62 -2.31
N VAL A 38 -5.07 -10.92 -3.24
CA VAL A 38 -4.65 -10.86 -4.64
C VAL A 38 -3.33 -10.10 -4.73
N LEU A 39 -2.34 -10.74 -5.35
CA LEU A 39 -1.01 -10.20 -5.53
C LEU A 39 -0.85 -9.66 -6.95
N THR A 40 0.07 -8.72 -7.10
CA THR A 40 0.39 -8.13 -8.40
C THR A 40 1.85 -8.43 -8.73
N MET A 41 2.22 -8.36 -10.01
CA MET A 41 3.61 -8.51 -10.47
C MET A 41 4.64 -7.66 -9.70
N LYS A 42 4.21 -6.50 -9.17
CA LYS A 42 5.06 -5.56 -8.43
C LYS A 42 5.16 -5.86 -6.92
N SER A 43 4.23 -6.64 -6.36
CA SER A 43 4.04 -6.78 -4.90
C SER A 43 4.17 -8.21 -4.37
N TYR A 44 4.60 -9.16 -5.21
CA TYR A 44 4.70 -10.56 -4.83
C TYR A 44 6.14 -11.00 -4.50
N LYS A 45 6.23 -12.02 -3.65
CA LYS A 45 7.43 -12.82 -3.42
C LYS A 45 7.08 -14.28 -3.66
N ALA A 46 8.03 -15.06 -4.15
CA ALA A 46 7.83 -16.48 -4.42
C ALA A 46 8.75 -17.31 -3.53
N LEU A 47 8.20 -18.30 -2.86
CA LEU A 47 8.95 -19.26 -2.05
C LEU A 47 8.48 -20.67 -2.39
N ASP A 48 9.40 -21.57 -2.74
CA ASP A 48 9.10 -22.95 -3.14
C ASP A 48 8.04 -23.06 -4.24
N GLY A 49 8.02 -22.09 -5.18
CA GLY A 49 7.03 -22.01 -6.25
C GLY A 49 5.63 -21.55 -5.82
N ASN A 50 5.45 -21.13 -4.56
CA ASN A 50 4.21 -20.56 -4.04
C ASN A 50 4.30 -19.04 -3.90
N PRO A 51 3.26 -18.28 -4.26
CA PRO A 51 3.26 -16.83 -4.12
C PRO A 51 2.82 -16.36 -2.73
N TYR A 52 3.53 -15.36 -2.22
CA TYR A 52 3.32 -14.71 -0.92
C TYR A 52 3.28 -13.19 -1.08
N CYS A 53 2.52 -12.48 -0.23
CA CYS A 53 2.65 -11.03 -0.10
C CYS A 53 3.95 -10.70 0.66
N LYS A 54 4.41 -9.45 0.54
CA LYS A 54 5.59 -8.95 1.29
C LYS A 54 5.53 -9.24 2.80
N ALA A 55 4.32 -9.23 3.36
CA ALA A 55 4.07 -9.43 4.78
C ALA A 55 4.08 -10.89 5.26
N HIS A 56 3.53 -11.80 4.45
CA HIS A 56 3.45 -13.23 4.78
C HIS A 56 4.56 -14.03 4.11
N TYR A 57 5.49 -13.36 3.42
CA TYR A 57 6.72 -14.01 2.97
C TYR A 57 7.46 -14.44 4.23
N PRO A 58 7.66 -15.74 4.47
CA PRO A 58 8.26 -16.19 5.71
C PRO A 58 9.70 -15.69 5.72
N ASN A 59 9.93 -14.69 6.56
CA ASN A 59 11.28 -14.37 6.99
C ASN A 59 11.70 -15.56 7.84
N VAL A 60 12.70 -16.29 7.38
CA VAL A 60 13.33 -17.39 8.11
C VAL A 60 14.07 -16.82 9.33
N SER A 61 13.30 -16.41 10.33
CA SER A 61 13.77 -16.02 11.66
C SER A 61 12.87 -16.72 12.68
N GLU A 62 13.07 -18.04 12.75
CA GLU A 62 12.81 -19.04 13.80
C GLU A 62 11.68 -18.94 14.84
N HIS A 63 10.97 -17.83 15.07
CA HIS A 63 9.90 -17.78 16.06
C HIS A 63 8.66 -17.06 15.52
N GLY A 64 7.56 -17.81 15.47
CA GLY A 64 6.30 -17.40 14.86
C GLY A 64 5.77 -16.09 15.40
N ALA A 65 5.51 -15.15 14.50
CA ALA A 65 4.69 -13.99 14.78
C ALA A 65 3.76 -13.75 13.59
N GLN A 66 2.47 -13.89 13.86
CA GLN A 66 1.37 -13.45 13.00
C GLN A 66 1.51 -11.94 12.79
N MET A 67 1.62 -11.45 11.56
CA MET A 67 1.69 -9.99 11.31
C MET A 67 0.65 -9.53 10.30
N ASN A 68 -0.30 -8.75 10.82
CA ASN A 68 -1.39 -8.08 10.13
C ASN A 68 -0.87 -6.84 9.36
N TYR A 69 -0.42 -7.03 8.13
CA TYR A 69 0.04 -5.93 7.25
C TYR A 69 -1.11 -5.36 6.41
N GLY A 70 -2.00 -4.64 7.08
CA GLY A 70 -3.01 -3.80 6.42
C GLY A 70 -3.24 -2.45 7.10
N GLN A 71 -2.52 -2.16 8.19
CA GLN A 71 -2.77 -0.98 9.02
C GLN A 71 -1.77 0.17 8.85
N GLN A 72 -0.63 -0.04 8.19
CA GLN A 72 0.44 0.97 8.20
C GLN A 72 0.19 2.12 7.21
N GLU A 73 -0.38 1.85 6.03
CA GLU A 73 -0.60 2.88 4.99
C GLU A 73 -1.60 3.97 5.41
N LYS A 74 -2.51 3.69 6.37
CA LYS A 74 -3.51 4.67 6.83
C LYS A 74 -3.02 5.64 7.91
N LYS A 75 -1.92 5.33 8.60
CA LYS A 75 -1.42 6.17 9.70
C LYS A 75 -0.58 7.34 9.20
N GLU A 76 0.21 7.10 8.16
CA GLU A 76 1.12 8.11 7.59
C GLU A 76 0.31 9.23 6.91
N GLU A 77 -0.68 8.88 6.08
CA GLU A 77 -1.59 9.84 5.41
C GLU A 77 -2.42 10.69 6.39
N GLN A 78 -2.78 10.12 7.54
CA GLN A 78 -3.57 10.81 8.55
C GLN A 78 -2.73 11.77 9.42
N GLN A 79 -1.42 11.54 9.51
CA GLN A 79 -0.49 12.39 10.25
C GLN A 79 -0.08 13.60 9.41
N GLU A 80 0.21 13.41 8.12
CA GLU A 80 0.55 14.49 7.18
C GLU A 80 -0.56 15.55 7.12
N TYR A 81 -1.83 15.14 7.01
CA TYR A 81 -2.97 16.05 7.00
C TYR A 81 -3.13 16.87 8.29
N GLN A 82 -2.71 16.34 9.44
CA GLN A 82 -2.77 17.07 10.71
C GLN A 82 -1.65 18.09 10.83
N GLU A 83 -0.46 17.78 10.31
CA GLU A 83 0.70 18.69 10.31
C GLU A 83 0.43 19.88 9.37
N GLU A 84 -0.09 19.63 8.16
CA GLU A 84 -0.46 20.69 7.20
C GLU A 84 -1.49 21.69 7.76
N GLN A 85 -2.56 21.20 8.41
CA GLN A 85 -3.56 22.09 9.02
C GLN A 85 -2.99 22.91 10.18
N GLN A 86 -2.01 22.36 10.91
CA GLN A 86 -1.43 23.04 12.05
C GLN A 86 -0.45 24.15 11.62
N GLU A 87 0.25 23.97 10.50
CA GLU A 87 1.07 24.99 9.86
C GLU A 87 0.20 26.12 9.29
N GLU A 88 -0.87 25.80 8.56
CA GLU A 88 -1.80 26.79 7.99
C GLU A 88 -2.38 27.71 9.09
N TYR A 89 -2.84 27.13 10.21
CA TYR A 89 -3.38 27.91 11.33
C TYR A 89 -2.33 28.82 12.00
N GLN A 90 -1.07 28.38 12.08
CA GLN A 90 0.00 29.21 12.64
C GLN A 90 0.36 30.38 11.73
N GLU A 91 0.38 30.16 10.41
CA GLU A 91 0.62 31.23 9.44
C GLU A 91 -0.50 32.27 9.45
N GLU A 92 -1.77 31.84 9.52
CA GLU A 92 -2.92 32.75 9.61
C GLU A 92 -2.84 33.64 10.86
N GLN A 93 -2.56 33.08 12.04
CA GLN A 93 -2.40 33.89 13.25
C GLN A 93 -1.20 34.84 13.20
N GLN A 94 -0.11 34.42 12.55
CA GLN A 94 1.06 35.27 12.42
C GLN A 94 0.82 36.43 11.44
N GLN A 95 0.00 36.22 10.41
CA GLN A 95 -0.45 37.28 9.51
C GLN A 95 -1.40 38.24 10.21
N GLU A 96 -2.40 37.74 10.94
CA GLU A 96 -3.34 38.58 11.70
C GLU A 96 -2.60 39.48 12.70
N TYR A 97 -1.63 38.93 13.45
CA TYR A 97 -0.81 39.73 14.36
C TYR A 97 0.05 40.78 13.65
N GLN A 98 0.61 40.46 12.48
CA GLN A 98 1.37 41.44 11.69
C GLN A 98 0.48 42.56 11.14
N GLU A 99 -0.74 42.23 10.71
CA GLU A 99 -1.72 43.21 10.25
C GLU A 99 -2.21 44.12 11.39
N GLU A 100 -2.44 43.57 12.59
CA GLU A 100 -2.78 44.36 13.78
C GLU A 100 -1.66 45.34 14.16
N GLN A 101 -0.39 44.89 14.13
CA GLN A 101 0.75 45.77 14.41
C GLN A 101 0.92 46.88 13.35
N GLN A 102 0.68 46.59 12.07
CA GLN A 102 0.72 47.61 11.02
C GLN A 102 -0.42 48.65 11.16
N GLN A 103 -1.61 48.22 11.58
CA GLN A 103 -2.73 49.12 11.85
C GLN A 103 -2.49 50.02 13.06
N GLU A 104 -1.78 49.54 14.09
CA GLU A 104 -1.38 50.36 15.25
C GLU A 104 -0.31 51.41 14.91
N GLU A 105 0.64 51.10 14.02
CA GLU A 105 1.66 52.06 13.55
C GLU A 105 1.08 53.14 12.62
N GLU A 106 0.02 52.85 11.86
CA GLU A 106 -0.62 53.83 10.94
C GLU A 106 -1.54 54.84 11.66
N TYR A 107 -1.85 54.63 12.95
CA TYR A 107 -2.73 55.50 13.76
C TYR A 107 -2.00 56.57 14.59
N TYR A 108 -0.67 56.62 14.56
CA TYR A 108 0.18 57.62 15.25
C TYR A 108 0.86 58.58 14.27
#